data_AF-A0A2G9PB12-F1
#
_entry.id   AF-A0A2G9PB12-F1
#
_cell.length_a   1.000
_cell.length_b   1.000
_cell.length_c   1.000
_cell.angle_alpha   90.00
_cell.angle_beta   90.00
_cell.angle_gamma   90.00
#
_symmetry.space_group_name_H-M   'P 1'
#
loop_
_entity.id
_entity.type
_entity.pdbx_description
1 polymer ?
#
loop_
_entity_poly.entity_id
_entity_poly.type
_entity_poly.pdbx_seq_one_letter_code
_entity_poly.pdbx_strand_id
1 'polypeptide(L)'
;MAKNATYAVKFRRRIEGKTNYKRRLGLLKSGMPRLVVRITNTRVIVQFVAYEHAGDKVLLTTSSDMLKSHGWKGSTKNVPAAYLTGLLAGKQSPVKQAVLDSGISHPNQRMFAVLKGVLDTGVSVAHSPDTLPSDERISGAHLQESVAKQIARVRARIESGAAKRVKKEQPVKKAAKPAKKTAQKPAKK
;
A
#
# COMPACT_ATOMS: atom_id res chain seq x y z
N MET A 1 -23.44 18.79 6.21
CA MET A 1 -23.37 18.79 7.69
C MET A 1 -24.78 18.56 8.24
N ALA A 2 -24.91 18.17 9.51
CA ALA A 2 -26.22 18.00 10.13
C ALA A 2 -26.97 19.33 10.10
N LYS A 3 -28.22 19.32 9.62
CA LYS A 3 -29.03 20.53 9.46
C LYS A 3 -30.09 20.69 10.56
N ASN A 4 -30.45 19.59 11.23
CA ASN A 4 -31.46 19.53 12.28
C ASN A 4 -31.22 18.31 13.19
N ALA A 5 -31.93 18.26 14.32
CA ALA A 5 -31.84 17.17 15.29
C ALA A 5 -32.31 15.81 14.75
N THR A 6 -33.15 15.79 13.71
CA THR A 6 -33.64 14.56 13.06
C THR A 6 -32.66 14.00 12.02
N TYR A 7 -31.58 14.72 11.69
CA TYR A 7 -30.60 14.26 10.71
C TYR A 7 -29.70 13.16 11.27
N ALA A 8 -29.85 11.93 10.76
CA ALA A 8 -28.95 10.84 11.06
C ALA A 8 -27.55 11.10 10.45
N VAL A 9 -26.58 11.39 11.32
CA VAL A 9 -25.20 11.68 10.90
C VAL A 9 -24.53 10.40 10.40
N LYS A 10 -23.91 10.49 9.22
CA LYS A 10 -23.11 9.39 8.66
C LYS A 10 -21.88 9.13 9.54
N PHE A 11 -21.41 7.89 9.60
CA PHE A 11 -20.17 7.57 10.32
C PHE A 11 -18.98 8.37 9.82
N ARG A 12 -18.05 8.72 10.73
CA ARG A 12 -16.84 9.54 10.44
C ARG A 12 -16.11 9.11 9.17
N ARG A 13 -15.77 7.81 9.02
CA ARG A 13 -15.02 7.31 7.84
C ARG A 13 -15.82 7.34 6.53
N ARG A 14 -17.15 7.40 6.62
CA ARG A 14 -18.03 7.58 5.46
C ARG A 14 -18.02 9.04 5.02
N ILE A 15 -18.03 9.98 5.98
CA ILE A 15 -17.88 11.42 5.72
C ILE A 15 -16.52 11.72 5.10
N GLU A 16 -15.45 11.15 5.65
CA GLU A 16 -14.08 11.31 5.13
C GLU A 16 -13.83 10.59 3.79
N GLY A 17 -14.80 9.82 3.27
CA GLY A 17 -14.62 9.09 2.02
C GLY A 17 -13.50 8.05 2.05
N LYS A 18 -13.27 7.39 3.19
CA LYS A 18 -12.19 6.40 3.38
C LYS A 18 -12.67 4.96 3.41
N THR A 19 -13.96 4.72 3.68
CA THR A 19 -14.49 3.36 3.81
C THR A 19 -15.89 3.21 3.23
N ASN A 20 -16.09 2.10 2.50
CA ASN A 20 -17.41 1.59 2.13
C ASN A 20 -17.82 0.52 3.16
N TYR A 21 -18.73 0.88 4.07
CA TYR A 21 -19.16 0.01 5.16
C TYR A 21 -19.87 -1.27 4.68
N LYS A 22 -20.65 -1.21 3.58
CA LYS A 22 -21.32 -2.39 3.02
C LYS A 22 -20.30 -3.42 2.51
N ARG A 23 -19.31 -2.97 1.73
CA ARG A 23 -18.21 -3.82 1.25
C ARG A 23 -17.40 -4.37 2.42
N ARG A 24 -17.02 -3.50 3.36
CA ARG A 24 -16.25 -3.89 4.54
C ARG A 24 -16.96 -4.97 5.36
N LEU A 25 -18.26 -4.81 5.61
CA LEU A 25 -19.06 -5.80 6.34
C LEU A 25 -19.04 -7.16 5.61
N GLY A 26 -19.21 -7.17 4.29
CA GLY A 26 -19.13 -8.39 3.49
C GLY A 26 -17.77 -9.10 3.62
N LEU A 27 -16.68 -8.35 3.61
CA LEU A 27 -15.32 -8.90 3.80
C LEU A 27 -15.13 -9.48 5.22
N LEU A 28 -15.60 -8.78 6.25
CA LEU A 28 -15.45 -9.19 7.65
C LEU A 28 -16.22 -10.48 7.99
N LYS A 29 -17.33 -10.76 7.29
CA LYS A 29 -18.09 -12.01 7.47
C LYS A 29 -17.27 -13.27 7.20
N SER A 30 -16.21 -13.17 6.40
CA SER A 30 -15.33 -14.30 6.12
C SER A 30 -14.47 -14.75 7.31
N GLY A 31 -14.30 -13.91 8.34
CA GLY A 31 -13.39 -14.16 9.46
C GLY A 31 -11.89 -14.14 9.10
N MET A 32 -11.56 -14.05 7.82
CA MET A 32 -10.18 -14.04 7.34
C MET A 32 -9.54 -12.64 7.42
N PRO A 33 -8.20 -12.55 7.58
CA PRO A 33 -7.46 -11.31 7.42
C PRO A 33 -7.71 -10.65 6.05
N ARG A 34 -7.74 -9.33 6.02
CA ARG A 34 -7.93 -8.56 4.78
C ARG A 34 -6.59 -8.16 4.19
N LEU A 35 -6.40 -8.41 2.91
CA LEU A 35 -5.33 -7.87 2.09
C LEU A 35 -5.76 -6.49 1.58
N VAL A 36 -5.45 -5.45 2.34
CA VAL A 36 -5.79 -4.08 2.04
C VAL A 36 -4.78 -3.52 1.03
N VAL A 37 -5.24 -3.25 -0.18
CA VAL A 37 -4.42 -2.64 -1.24
C VAL A 37 -4.87 -1.21 -1.47
N ARG A 38 -3.95 -0.26 -1.36
CA ARG A 38 -4.20 1.16 -1.60
C ARG A 38 -3.18 1.70 -2.57
N ILE A 39 -3.69 2.20 -3.70
CA ILE A 39 -2.88 2.84 -4.72
C ILE A 39 -3.02 4.34 -4.53
N THR A 40 -1.89 5.03 -4.35
CA THR A 40 -1.82 6.48 -4.28
C THR A 40 -1.28 7.04 -5.61
N ASN A 41 -1.17 8.36 -5.70
CA ASN A 41 -0.62 9.02 -6.88
C ASN A 41 0.86 8.71 -7.12
N THR A 42 1.58 8.24 -6.08
CA THR A 42 3.02 8.04 -6.11
C THR A 42 3.44 6.60 -5.80
N ARG A 43 2.66 5.83 -5.04
CA ARG A 43 3.06 4.51 -4.55
C ARG A 43 1.90 3.53 -4.39
N VAL A 44 2.26 2.27 -4.20
CA VAL A 44 1.35 1.19 -3.83
C VAL A 44 1.63 0.84 -2.37
N ILE A 45 0.57 0.68 -1.59
CA ILE A 45 0.61 0.29 -0.19
C ILE A 45 -0.21 -0.99 -0.05
N VAL A 46 0.39 -2.00 0.55
CA VAL A 46 -0.20 -3.32 0.77
C VAL A 46 -0.13 -3.62 2.26
N GLN A 47 -1.24 -4.02 2.85
CA GLN A 47 -1.30 -4.34 4.27
C GLN A 47 -2.10 -5.63 4.48
N PHE A 48 -1.62 -6.48 5.39
CA PHE A 48 -2.43 -7.54 5.95
C PHE A 48 -3.04 -7.04 7.26
N VAL A 49 -4.37 -7.04 7.35
CA VAL A 49 -5.11 -6.44 8.45
C VAL A 49 -6.08 -7.45 9.04
N ALA A 50 -5.89 -7.77 10.31
CA ALA A 50 -6.82 -8.55 11.11
C ALA A 50 -7.86 -7.63 11.77
N TYR A 51 -9.05 -8.16 11.98
CA TYR A 51 -10.09 -7.48 12.75
C TYR A 51 -9.94 -7.80 14.23
N GLU A 52 -9.97 -6.78 15.09
CA GLU A 52 -10.18 -6.92 16.53
C GLU A 52 -11.30 -5.95 16.97
N HIS A 53 -11.99 -6.27 18.07
CA HIS A 53 -13.12 -5.48 18.55
C HIS A 53 -12.73 -4.03 18.90
N ALA A 54 -11.55 -3.82 19.49
CA ALA A 54 -11.04 -2.50 19.83
C ALA A 54 -10.62 -1.69 18.59
N GLY A 55 -10.27 -2.36 17.50
CA GLY A 55 -9.79 -1.74 16.27
C GLY A 55 -9.08 -2.73 15.36
N ASP A 56 -8.90 -2.38 14.09
CA ASP A 56 -8.15 -3.22 13.16
C ASP A 56 -6.66 -3.29 13.57
N LYS A 57 -6.12 -4.51 13.62
CA LYS A 57 -4.69 -4.75 13.83
C LYS A 57 -3.97 -4.97 12.51
N VAL A 58 -2.98 -4.14 12.24
CA VAL A 58 -2.13 -4.27 11.05
C VAL A 58 -1.02 -5.27 11.34
N LEU A 59 -1.05 -6.42 10.66
CA LEU A 59 -0.07 -7.49 10.83
C LEU A 59 1.22 -7.20 10.06
N LEU A 60 1.09 -6.69 8.84
CA LEU A 60 2.20 -6.34 7.97
C LEU A 60 1.83 -5.11 7.15
N THR A 61 2.81 -4.22 6.94
CA THR A 61 2.71 -3.12 5.99
C THR A 61 3.90 -3.15 5.05
N THR A 62 3.61 -3.17 3.77
CA THR A 62 4.58 -3.12 2.69
C THR A 62 4.23 -1.98 1.75
N SER A 63 5.24 -1.26 1.28
CA SER A 63 5.04 -0.21 0.27
C SER A 63 6.04 -0.37 -0.85
N SER A 64 5.64 0.04 -2.05
CA SER A 64 6.52 0.03 -3.23
C SER A 64 7.77 0.90 -3.07
N ASP A 65 7.81 1.83 -2.12
CA ASP A 65 9.04 2.55 -1.73
C ASP A 65 10.14 1.61 -1.24
N MET A 66 9.77 0.49 -0.60
CA MET A 66 10.73 -0.51 -0.13
C MET A 66 11.45 -1.20 -1.29
N LEU A 67 10.88 -1.24 -2.50
CA LEU A 67 11.54 -1.84 -3.66
C LEU A 67 12.86 -1.14 -4.02
N LYS A 68 13.03 0.14 -3.63
CA LYS A 68 14.27 0.89 -3.84
C LYS A 68 15.46 0.23 -3.15
N SER A 69 15.25 -0.39 -1.98
CA SER A 69 16.32 -1.13 -1.27
C SER A 69 16.76 -2.38 -2.03
N HIS A 70 15.88 -2.97 -2.82
CA HIS A 70 16.16 -4.11 -3.69
C HIS A 70 16.74 -3.71 -5.06
N GLY A 71 16.92 -2.41 -5.31
CA GLY A 71 17.52 -1.88 -6.54
C GLY A 71 16.51 -1.48 -7.61
N TRP A 72 15.24 -1.30 -7.25
CA TRP A 72 14.23 -0.72 -8.14
C TRP A 72 14.47 0.78 -8.33
N LYS A 73 14.53 1.22 -9.59
CA LYS A 73 14.72 2.62 -10.01
C LYS A 73 13.56 3.16 -10.86
N GLY A 74 12.64 2.29 -11.26
CA GLY A 74 11.48 2.66 -12.06
C GLY A 74 10.37 3.32 -11.23
N SER A 75 9.23 3.54 -11.88
CA SER A 75 8.04 4.06 -11.22
C SER A 75 7.57 3.14 -10.09
N THR A 76 7.17 3.71 -8.96
CA THR A 76 6.66 3.00 -7.79
C THR A 76 5.16 2.72 -7.83
N LYS A 77 4.48 3.05 -8.94
CA LYS A 77 3.01 2.89 -9.09
C LYS A 77 2.56 2.15 -10.35
N ASN A 78 3.49 1.65 -11.17
CA ASN A 78 3.16 0.90 -12.38
C ASN A 78 2.79 -0.56 -12.03
N VAL A 79 2.36 -1.33 -13.03
CA VAL A 79 1.93 -2.72 -12.86
C VAL A 79 3.08 -3.62 -12.36
N PRO A 80 4.31 -3.57 -12.92
CA PRO A 80 5.42 -4.37 -12.40
C PRO A 80 5.80 -4.04 -10.95
N ALA A 81 5.84 -2.75 -10.57
CA ALA A 81 6.12 -2.37 -9.19
C ALA A 81 5.02 -2.83 -8.24
N ALA A 82 3.75 -2.79 -8.67
CA ALA A 82 2.64 -3.33 -7.89
C ALA A 82 2.79 -4.84 -7.66
N TYR A 83 3.14 -5.60 -8.70
CA TYR A 83 3.44 -7.03 -8.59
C TYR A 83 4.60 -7.32 -7.64
N LEU A 84 5.74 -6.65 -7.81
CA LEU A 84 6.92 -6.82 -6.95
C LEU A 84 6.61 -6.45 -5.49
N THR A 85 5.76 -5.45 -5.25
CA THR A 85 5.31 -5.07 -3.91
C THR A 85 4.43 -6.18 -3.30
N GLY A 86 3.57 -6.80 -4.09
CA GLY A 86 2.78 -7.97 -3.70
C GLY A 86 3.65 -9.16 -3.35
N LEU A 87 4.66 -9.46 -4.18
CA LEU A 87 5.62 -10.53 -3.94
C LEU A 87 6.40 -10.32 -2.63
N LEU A 88 6.84 -9.09 -2.36
CA LEU A 88 7.52 -8.75 -1.12
C LEU A 88 6.59 -8.90 0.10
N ALA A 89 5.35 -8.43 -0.02
CA ALA A 89 4.35 -8.54 1.04
C ALA A 89 3.97 -9.99 1.32
N GLY A 90 3.79 -10.80 0.28
CA GLY A 90 3.46 -12.22 0.38
C GLY A 90 4.58 -13.03 1.04
N LYS A 91 5.84 -12.76 0.69
CA LYS A 91 6.99 -13.43 1.31
C LYS A 91 7.16 -13.11 2.79
N GLN A 92 6.79 -11.89 3.20
CA GLN A 92 6.79 -11.46 4.59
C GLN A 92 5.47 -11.74 5.31
N SER A 93 4.50 -12.35 4.63
CA SER A 93 3.13 -12.49 5.11
C SER A 93 3.10 -13.35 6.39
N PRO A 94 2.50 -12.85 7.47
CA PRO A 94 2.27 -13.65 8.67
C PRO A 94 1.06 -14.58 8.55
N VAL A 95 0.35 -14.56 7.41
CA VAL A 95 -0.91 -15.27 7.19
C VAL A 95 -0.87 -16.11 5.91
N LYS A 96 -1.56 -17.26 5.93
CA LYS A 96 -1.68 -18.17 4.78
C LYS A 96 -2.88 -17.87 3.87
N GLN A 97 -3.90 -17.21 4.41
CA GLN A 97 -5.14 -16.89 3.69
C GLN A 97 -5.54 -15.44 3.94
N ALA A 98 -6.05 -14.77 2.91
CA ALA A 98 -6.58 -13.41 3.03
C ALA A 98 -7.68 -13.12 2.01
N VAL A 99 -8.44 -12.04 2.22
CA VAL A 99 -9.43 -11.54 1.26
C VAL A 99 -9.03 -10.16 0.76
N LEU A 100 -9.09 -9.92 -0.56
CA LEU A 100 -8.73 -8.64 -1.16
C LEU A 100 -9.69 -7.51 -0.73
N ASP A 101 -9.14 -6.42 -0.19
CA ASP A 101 -9.86 -5.21 0.20
C ASP A 101 -9.41 -4.01 -0.65
N SER A 102 -10.26 -3.60 -1.60
CA SER A 102 -10.07 -2.41 -2.44
C SER A 102 -10.51 -1.08 -1.80
N GLY A 103 -11.16 -1.15 -0.64
CA GLY A 103 -11.74 0.00 0.04
C GLY A 103 -12.86 0.63 -0.78
N ILE A 104 -12.67 1.91 -1.12
CA ILE A 104 -13.59 2.66 -1.99
C ILE A 104 -13.16 2.60 -3.46
N SER A 105 -11.89 2.30 -3.73
CA SER A 105 -11.39 2.29 -5.09
C SER A 105 -12.07 1.21 -5.92
N HIS A 106 -12.25 1.50 -7.21
CA HIS A 106 -12.65 0.49 -8.17
C HIS A 106 -11.47 -0.47 -8.39
N PRO A 107 -11.70 -1.79 -8.39
CA PRO A 107 -10.66 -2.76 -8.73
C PRO A 107 -10.01 -2.40 -10.06
N ASN A 108 -8.69 -2.44 -10.11
CA ASN A 108 -7.93 -2.09 -11.30
C ASN A 108 -6.75 -3.06 -11.50
N GLN A 109 -6.15 -3.04 -12.69
CA GLN A 109 -5.06 -3.93 -13.10
C GLN A 109 -3.86 -3.92 -12.13
N ARG A 110 -3.55 -2.78 -11.49
CA ARG A 110 -2.44 -2.68 -10.52
C ARG A 110 -2.78 -3.41 -9.22
N MET A 111 -4.04 -3.37 -8.79
CA MET A 111 -4.48 -4.13 -7.62
C MET A 111 -4.40 -5.64 -7.88
N PHE A 112 -4.81 -6.08 -9.07
CA PHE A 112 -4.72 -7.48 -9.45
C PHE A 112 -3.27 -7.94 -9.66
N ALA A 113 -2.37 -7.04 -10.05
CA ALA A 113 -0.92 -7.32 -10.05
C ALA A 113 -0.37 -7.56 -8.64
N VAL A 114 -0.78 -6.76 -7.65
CA VAL A 114 -0.44 -7.04 -6.23
C VAL A 114 -0.95 -8.41 -5.82
N LEU A 115 -2.22 -8.70 -6.13
CA LEU A 115 -2.86 -9.98 -5.83
C LEU A 115 -2.04 -11.15 -6.43
N LYS A 116 -1.69 -11.07 -7.72
CA LYS A 116 -0.87 -12.08 -8.39
C LYS A 116 0.48 -12.27 -7.70
N GLY A 117 1.15 -11.18 -7.33
CA GLY A 117 2.42 -11.25 -6.58
C GLY A 117 2.28 -11.94 -5.22
N VAL A 118 1.16 -11.73 -4.52
CA VAL A 118 0.88 -12.42 -3.24
C VAL A 118 0.59 -13.90 -3.47
N LEU A 119 -0.20 -14.24 -4.50
CA LEU A 119 -0.53 -15.62 -4.85
C LEU A 119 0.72 -16.45 -5.19
N ASP A 120 1.67 -15.87 -5.93
CA ASP A 120 2.92 -16.56 -6.32
C ASP A 120 3.80 -16.93 -5.11
N THR A 121 3.56 -16.34 -3.92
CA THR A 121 4.26 -16.71 -2.67
C THR A 121 3.57 -17.81 -1.86
N GLY A 122 2.43 -18.31 -2.33
CA GLY A 122 1.66 -19.37 -1.67
C GLY A 122 0.60 -18.89 -0.68
N VAL A 123 0.40 -17.57 -0.55
CA VAL A 123 -0.74 -17.03 0.23
C VAL A 123 -2.01 -17.15 -0.60
N SER A 124 -2.99 -17.88 -0.10
CA SER A 124 -4.27 -18.08 -0.79
C SER A 124 -5.19 -16.88 -0.62
N VAL A 125 -5.69 -16.35 -1.74
CA VAL A 125 -6.66 -15.26 -1.77
C VAL A 125 -7.75 -15.63 -2.76
N ALA A 126 -9.02 -15.50 -2.37
CA ALA A 126 -10.14 -15.81 -3.26
C ALA A 126 -10.14 -14.87 -4.47
N HIS A 127 -10.10 -15.44 -5.68
CA HIS A 127 -10.05 -14.71 -6.94
C HIS A 127 -10.58 -15.56 -8.10
N SER A 128 -11.01 -14.89 -9.17
CA SER A 128 -11.29 -15.53 -10.47
C SER A 128 -10.03 -15.45 -11.35
N PRO A 129 -9.62 -16.52 -12.03
CA PRO A 129 -8.40 -16.53 -12.85
C PRO A 129 -8.37 -15.42 -13.90
N ASP A 130 -9.51 -15.13 -14.52
CA ASP A 130 -9.66 -14.13 -15.59
C ASP A 130 -9.38 -12.69 -15.16
N THR A 131 -9.34 -12.42 -13.85
CA THR A 131 -9.10 -11.06 -13.32
C THR A 131 -7.62 -10.71 -13.20
N LEU A 132 -6.74 -11.70 -13.31
CA LEU A 132 -5.30 -11.51 -13.15
C LEU A 132 -4.69 -10.88 -14.42
N PRO A 133 -3.71 -9.97 -14.26
CA PRO A 133 -3.01 -9.41 -15.42
C PRO A 133 -2.17 -10.49 -16.11
N SER A 134 -1.97 -10.36 -17.42
CA SER A 134 -1.10 -11.26 -18.19
C SER A 134 0.36 -11.18 -17.73
N ASP A 135 1.08 -12.30 -17.88
CA ASP A 135 2.49 -12.39 -17.50
C ASP A 135 3.38 -11.42 -18.29
N GLU A 136 3.02 -11.10 -19.53
CA GLU A 136 3.67 -10.06 -20.35
C GLU A 136 3.59 -8.65 -19.71
N ARG A 137 2.48 -8.35 -19.04
CA ARG A 137 2.31 -7.06 -18.34
C ARG A 137 3.08 -7.02 -17.03
N ILE A 138 3.24 -8.15 -16.37
CA ILE A 138 4.00 -8.29 -15.12
C ILE A 138 5.51 -8.22 -15.37
N SER A 139 5.99 -8.97 -16.36
CA SER A 139 7.39 -9.01 -16.76
C SER A 139 7.87 -7.68 -17.36
N GLY A 140 6.93 -6.88 -17.86
CA GLY A 140 7.24 -5.62 -18.52
C GLY A 140 7.79 -5.81 -19.93
N ALA A 141 7.44 -6.91 -20.61
CA ALA A 141 7.87 -7.19 -21.99
C ALA A 141 7.45 -6.10 -22.99
N HIS A 142 6.33 -5.42 -22.71
CA HIS A 142 5.85 -4.25 -23.46
C HIS A 142 6.63 -2.95 -23.18
N LEU A 143 7.58 -2.98 -22.25
CA LEU A 143 8.46 -1.85 -21.92
C LEU A 143 9.82 -2.05 -22.58
N GLN A 144 10.71 -1.08 -22.40
CA GLN A 144 12.10 -1.21 -22.81
C GLN A 144 12.77 -2.42 -22.14
N GLU A 145 13.64 -3.10 -22.88
CA GLU A 145 14.35 -4.30 -22.43
C GLU A 145 15.17 -4.08 -21.16
N SER A 146 15.71 -2.87 -20.98
CA SER A 146 16.43 -2.45 -19.78
C SER A 146 15.57 -2.55 -18.51
N VAL A 147 14.28 -2.20 -18.61
CA VAL A 147 13.32 -2.24 -17.51
C VAL A 147 12.93 -3.69 -17.22
N ALA A 148 12.71 -4.51 -18.25
CA ALA A 148 12.42 -5.94 -18.08
C ALA A 148 13.55 -6.67 -17.33
N LYS A 149 14.82 -6.42 -17.71
CA LYS A 149 16.00 -6.93 -16.99
C LYS A 149 16.03 -6.48 -15.53
N GLN A 150 15.65 -5.22 -15.26
CA GLN A 150 15.57 -4.71 -13.91
C GLN A 150 14.46 -5.39 -13.08
N ILE A 151 13.29 -5.65 -13.67
CA ILE A 151 12.18 -6.34 -13.02
C ILE A 151 12.62 -7.75 -12.61
N ALA A 152 13.21 -8.51 -13.53
CA ALA A 152 13.71 -9.87 -13.26
C ALA A 152 14.77 -9.87 -12.14
N ARG A 153 15.72 -8.92 -12.17
CA ARG A 153 16.75 -8.78 -11.14
C ARG A 153 16.16 -8.48 -9.76
N VAL A 154 15.16 -7.60 -9.67
CA VAL A 154 14.53 -7.24 -8.39
C VAL A 154 13.69 -8.41 -7.88
N ARG A 155 12.95 -9.09 -8.76
CA ARG A 155 12.20 -10.31 -8.43
C ARG A 155 13.11 -11.36 -7.79
N ALA A 156 14.20 -11.72 -8.46
CA ALA A 156 15.17 -12.70 -7.95
C ALA A 156 15.78 -12.28 -6.60
N ARG A 157 16.00 -10.98 -6.36
CA ARG A 157 16.48 -10.48 -5.05
C ARG A 157 15.45 -10.61 -3.94
N ILE A 158 14.18 -10.37 -4.25
CA ILE A 158 13.09 -10.55 -3.28
C ILE A 158 12.98 -12.04 -2.94
N GLU A 159 13.02 -12.91 -3.96
CA GLU A 159 12.97 -14.37 -3.81
C GLU A 159 14.18 -14.92 -3.04
N SER A 160 15.39 -14.40 -3.25
CA SER A 160 16.58 -14.80 -2.48
C SER A 160 16.66 -14.19 -1.08
N GLY A 161 15.83 -13.18 -0.76
CA GLY A 161 15.82 -12.52 0.55
C GLY A 161 16.95 -11.50 0.76
N ALA A 162 17.74 -11.21 -0.28
CA ALA A 162 18.82 -10.23 -0.23
C ALA A 162 18.28 -8.79 -0.25
N ALA A 163 17.93 -8.25 0.91
CA ALA A 163 17.70 -6.82 1.08
C ALA A 163 19.03 -6.12 1.43
N LYS A 164 19.38 -5.03 0.70
CA LYS A 164 20.40 -4.12 1.23
C LYS A 164 19.81 -3.45 2.47
N ARG A 165 20.50 -3.54 3.62
CA ARG A 165 20.18 -2.72 4.81
C ARG A 165 20.24 -1.25 4.39
N VAL A 166 19.09 -0.63 4.18
CA VAL A 166 19.01 0.82 4.02
C VAL A 166 19.38 1.41 5.38
N LYS A 167 20.45 2.19 5.45
CA LYS A 167 20.74 3.01 6.63
C LYS A 167 19.49 3.85 6.88
N LYS A 168 18.82 3.62 8.00
CA LYS A 168 17.68 4.42 8.45
C LYS A 168 18.21 5.83 8.65
N GLU A 169 18.04 6.73 7.69
CA GLU A 169 18.17 8.16 7.97
C GLU A 169 17.09 8.48 8.99
N GLN A 170 17.50 8.64 10.24
CA GLN A 170 16.65 9.23 11.25
C GLN A 170 16.17 10.58 10.71
N PRO A 171 14.88 10.95 10.88
CA PRO A 171 14.47 12.29 10.54
C PRO A 171 15.31 13.23 11.40
N VAL A 172 16.23 13.95 10.76
CA VAL A 172 17.00 15.03 11.38
C VAL A 172 15.96 15.91 12.05
N LYS A 173 15.98 15.96 13.39
CA LYS A 173 15.25 16.95 14.17
C LYS A 173 15.68 18.29 13.58
N LYS A 174 14.88 18.88 12.69
CA LYS A 174 15.09 20.25 12.25
C LYS A 174 14.92 21.08 13.51
N ALA A 175 16.04 21.43 14.13
CA ALA A 175 16.08 22.40 15.20
C ALA A 175 15.29 23.62 14.72
N ALA A 176 14.23 23.95 15.44
CA ALA A 176 13.51 25.19 15.24
C ALA A 176 14.54 26.32 15.30
N LYS A 177 14.77 27.01 14.17
CA LYS A 177 15.49 28.28 14.20
C LYS A 177 14.71 29.18 15.17
N PRO A 178 15.34 29.74 16.23
CA PRO A 178 14.65 30.65 17.12
C PRO A 178 14.20 31.86 16.29
N ALA A 179 12.91 32.18 16.38
CA ALA A 179 12.32 33.36 15.76
C ALA A 179 13.14 34.59 16.18
N LYS A 180 13.66 35.34 15.20
CA LYS A 180 14.22 36.66 15.44
C LYS A 180 13.15 37.50 16.12
N LYS A 181 13.36 37.87 17.39
CA LYS A 181 12.58 38.91 18.07
C LYS A 181 12.75 40.19 17.26
N THR A 182 11.74 40.58 16.50
CA THR A 182 11.62 41.93 15.94
C THR A 182 11.51 42.88 17.13
N ALA A 183 12.59 43.59 17.42
CA ALA A 183 12.59 44.68 18.40
C ALA A 183 11.58 45.74 17.93
N GLN A 184 10.53 45.95 18.72
CA GLN A 184 9.67 47.12 18.60
C GLN A 184 10.53 48.36 18.87
N LYS A 185 10.64 49.24 17.87
CA LYS A 185 11.26 50.55 18.02
C LYS A 185 10.39 51.36 19.00
N PRO A 186 10.91 51.90 20.11
CA PRO A 186 10.12 52.77 20.97
C PRO A 186 9.82 54.08 20.22
N ALA A 187 8.55 54.47 20.21
CA ALA A 187 8.09 55.76 19.70
C ALA A 187 8.85 56.89 20.44
N LYS A 188 9.49 57.78 19.69
CA LYS A 188 10.00 59.04 20.24
C LYS A 188 8.83 60.00 20.41
N LYS A 189 8.82 60.68 21.57
CA LYS A 189 7.96 61.82 21.90
C LYS A 189 7.98 62.88 20.81
#